data_AF-A0A516AGY5-F1
#
_entry.id   AF-A0A516AGY5-F1
#
_cell.length_a   1.000
_cell.length_b   1.000
_cell.length_c   1.000
_cell.angle_alpha   90.00
_cell.angle_beta   90.00
_cell.angle_gamma   90.00
#
_symmetry.space_group_name_H-M   'P 1'
#
loop_
_entity.id
_entity.type
_entity.pdbx_description
1 polymer ?
#
loop_
_entity_poly.entity_id
_entity_poly.type
_entity_poly.pdbx_seq_one_letter_code
_entity_poly.pdbx_strand_id
1 'polypeptide(L)'
;MAAYTAWLVEQLQIQNPTLSWRQGIHVNPTLEPLHLHVLSEDFQGPNLKNKKHYNSFQPPFLQGLEEVIRNLVIRRPGGAVAISERDAEDSLKADMICS
;
A
#
# COMPACT_ATOMS: atom_id res chain seq x y z
N MET A 1 -13.25 6.46 5.27
CA MET A 1 -11.84 6.01 5.24
C MET A 1 -10.94 7.07 4.59
N ALA A 2 -11.12 7.44 3.31
CA ALA A 2 -10.27 8.43 2.63
C ALA A 2 -10.02 9.74 3.38
N ALA A 3 -11.07 10.44 3.83
CA ALA A 3 -10.93 11.70 4.56
C ALA A 3 -10.15 11.55 5.89
N TYR A 4 -10.36 10.44 6.60
CA TYR A 4 -9.62 10.15 7.84
C TYR A 4 -8.16 9.81 7.55
N THR A 5 -7.88 9.06 6.49
CA THR A 5 -6.52 8.76 6.04
C THR A 5 -5.77 10.03 5.64
N ALA A 6 -6.40 10.94 4.90
CA ALA A 6 -5.81 12.22 4.52
C ALA A 6 -5.45 13.06 5.75
N TRP A 7 -6.40 13.20 6.68
CA TRP A 7 -6.16 13.88 7.96
C TRP A 7 -5.02 13.23 8.74
N LEU A 8 -5.00 11.91 8.87
CA LEU A 8 -3.95 11.19 9.60
C LEU A 8 -2.57 11.42 8.97
N VAL A 9 -2.46 11.31 7.64
CA VAL A 9 -1.20 11.57 6.91
C VAL A 9 -0.73 13.02 7.12
N GLU A 10 -1.65 13.99 7.10
CA GLU A 10 -1.32 15.39 7.39
C GLU A 10 -0.77 15.55 8.81
N GLN A 11 -1.41 14.94 9.82
CA GLN A 11 -0.91 15.00 11.20
C GLN A 11 0.47 14.34 11.34
N LEU A 12 0.68 13.20 10.70
CA LEU A 12 1.95 12.49 10.70
C LEU A 12 3.08 13.30 10.02
N GLN A 13 2.76 14.01 8.94
CA GLN A 13 3.67 14.92 8.26
C GLN A 13 4.05 16.12 9.12
N ILE A 14 3.08 16.70 9.85
CA ILE A 14 3.34 17.80 10.79
C ILE A 14 4.29 17.34 11.91
N GLN A 15 4.08 16.12 12.43
CA GLN A 15 4.93 15.56 13.49
C GLN A 15 6.32 15.17 13.00
N ASN A 16 6.45 14.73 11.73
CA ASN A 16 7.70 14.23 11.16
C ASN A 16 7.96 14.87 9.80
N PRO A 17 8.37 16.16 9.77
CA PRO A 17 8.40 16.95 8.53
C PRO A 17 9.45 16.48 7.51
N THR A 18 10.43 15.68 7.92
CA THR A 18 11.47 15.13 7.03
C THR A 18 11.09 13.81 6.38
N LEU A 19 10.03 13.16 6.85
CA LEU A 19 9.58 11.88 6.32
C LEU A 19 8.51 12.10 5.26
N SER A 20 8.44 11.16 4.33
CA SER A 20 7.32 11.01 3.38
C SER A 20 6.47 9.83 3.81
N TRP A 21 5.19 9.86 3.45
CA TRP A 21 4.20 8.88 3.91
C TRP A 21 3.51 8.21 2.74
N ARG A 22 3.33 6.90 2.87
CA ARG A 22 2.58 6.06 1.94
C ARG A 22 1.36 5.50 2.64
N GLN A 23 0.29 5.35 1.86
CA GLN A 23 -0.89 4.62 2.27
C GLN A 23 -1.33 3.65 1.19
N GLY A 24 -1.92 2.52 1.58
CA GLY A 24 -2.49 1.59 0.64
C GLY A 24 -2.96 0.27 1.24
N ILE A 25 -3.53 -0.58 0.39
CA ILE A 25 -4.05 -1.90 0.73
C ILE A 25 -3.26 -2.93 -0.09
N HIS A 26 -2.89 -4.04 0.53
CA HIS A 26 -2.27 -5.14 -0.20
C HIS A 26 -3.27 -5.80 -1.17
N VAL A 27 -2.84 -6.07 -2.40
CA VAL A 27 -3.66 -6.77 -3.40
C VAL A 27 -4.08 -8.15 -2.90
N ASN A 28 -3.12 -8.92 -2.34
CA ASN A 28 -3.40 -10.17 -1.65
C ASN A 28 -3.12 -10.02 -0.15
N PRO A 29 -4.14 -9.79 0.70
CA PRO A 29 -3.96 -9.51 2.12
C PRO A 29 -3.58 -10.76 2.93
N THR A 30 -2.66 -10.62 3.87
CA THR A 30 -2.26 -11.70 4.79
C THR A 30 -3.29 -11.95 5.91
N LEU A 31 -4.19 -11.00 6.15
CA LEU A 31 -5.21 -11.03 7.20
C LEU A 31 -6.60 -10.92 6.56
N GLU A 32 -7.60 -11.61 7.13
CA GLU A 32 -8.98 -11.56 6.62
C GLU A 32 -9.63 -10.18 6.74
N PRO A 33 -9.48 -9.42 7.85
CA PRO A 33 -10.09 -8.10 7.93
C PRO A 33 -9.42 -7.11 6.98
N LEU A 34 -10.24 -6.24 6.37
CA LEU A 34 -9.74 -5.12 5.59
C LEU A 34 -8.84 -4.24 6.47
N HIS A 35 -7.60 -4.05 6.03
CA HIS A 35 -6.64 -3.21 6.70
C HIS A 35 -5.97 -2.26 5.71
N LEU A 36 -5.89 -1.00 6.11
CA LEU A 36 -5.17 0.05 5.40
C LEU A 36 -3.80 0.21 6.06
N HIS A 37 -2.75 0.17 5.26
CA HIS A 37 -1.42 0.55 5.70
C HIS A 37 -1.27 2.07 5.61
N VAL A 38 -0.70 2.67 6.65
CA VAL A 38 -0.15 4.03 6.65
C VAL A 38 1.24 3.90 7.25
N LEU A 39 2.27 4.23 6.48
CA LEU A 39 3.66 4.00 6.85
C LEU A 39 4.55 5.11 6.28
N SER A 40 5.70 5.34 6.91
CA SER A 40 6.71 6.22 6.38
C SER A 40 7.54 5.51 5.29
N GLU A 41 8.04 6.28 4.33
CA GLU A 41 8.78 5.76 3.16
C GLU A 41 10.28 5.61 3.39
N ASP A 42 10.78 5.85 4.61
CA ASP A 42 12.17 5.57 4.97
C ASP A 42 12.45 4.06 5.11
N PHE A 43 11.40 3.26 5.36
CA PHE A 43 11.49 1.80 5.53
C PHE A 43 12.52 1.35 6.58
N GLN A 44 12.83 2.18 7.58
CA GLN A 44 13.78 1.86 8.65
C GLN A 44 13.05 1.22 9.83
N GLY A 45 12.80 -0.10 9.73
CA GLY A 45 12.18 -0.88 10.80
C GLY A 45 12.92 -2.19 11.07
N PRO A 46 13.10 -2.60 12.35
CA PRO A 46 13.79 -3.86 12.68
C PRO A 46 13.06 -5.12 12.17
N ASN A 47 11.80 -4.96 11.74
CA ASN A 47 10.97 -6.04 11.22
C ASN A 47 10.96 -6.14 9.67
N LEU A 48 11.68 -5.26 8.98
CA LEU A 48 11.88 -5.34 7.53
C LEU A 48 13.03 -6.32 7.23
N LYS A 49 12.73 -7.62 7.30
CA LYS A 49 13.74 -8.69 7.37
C LYS A 49 14.11 -9.32 6.03
N ASN A 50 13.27 -9.17 5.01
CA ASN A 50 13.45 -9.85 3.73
C ASN A 50 12.83 -9.04 2.59
N LYS A 51 13.18 -9.43 1.37
CA LYS A 51 12.71 -8.83 0.13
C LYS A 51 11.18 -8.79 0.00
N LYS A 52 10.50 -9.85 0.46
CA LYS A 52 9.03 -9.90 0.43
C LYS A 52 8.42 -8.81 1.32
N HIS A 53 8.98 -8.54 2.50
CA HIS A 53 8.50 -7.46 3.36
C HIS A 53 8.67 -6.09 2.71
N TYR A 54 9.80 -5.84 2.03
CA TYR A 54 10.00 -4.57 1.32
C TYR A 54 9.07 -4.43 0.13
N ASN A 55 9.08 -5.41 -0.78
CA ASN A 55 8.29 -5.39 -2.00
C ASN A 55 6.78 -5.38 -1.74
N SER A 56 6.29 -5.94 -0.61
CA SER A 56 4.86 -5.87 -0.28
C SER A 56 4.37 -4.45 -0.02
N PHE A 57 5.25 -3.54 0.37
CA PHE A 57 4.88 -2.13 0.55
C PHE A 57 5.15 -1.27 -0.69
N GLN A 58 5.56 -1.87 -1.81
CA GLN A 58 5.79 -1.21 -3.09
C GLN A 58 4.63 -1.47 -4.06
N PRO A 59 4.34 -0.54 -4.98
CA PRO A 59 3.54 -0.86 -6.15
C PRO A 59 4.22 -1.96 -6.99
N PRO A 60 3.45 -2.87 -7.62
CA PRO A 60 2.00 -2.89 -7.68
C PRO A 60 1.32 -3.67 -6.52
N PHE A 61 2.07 -4.27 -5.60
CA PHE A 61 1.49 -5.09 -4.52
C PHE A 61 0.72 -4.25 -3.50
N LEU A 62 1.19 -3.04 -3.19
CA LEU A 62 0.47 -2.06 -2.39
C LEU A 62 -0.30 -1.08 -3.31
N GLN A 63 -1.63 -1.16 -3.29
CA GLN A 63 -2.51 -0.27 -4.05
C GLN A 63 -2.94 0.93 -3.20
N GLY A 64 -2.74 2.14 -3.70
CA GLY A 64 -3.17 3.35 -2.99
C GLY A 64 -4.68 3.41 -2.79
N LEU A 65 -5.13 3.87 -1.62
CA LEU A 65 -6.56 3.90 -1.25
C LEU A 65 -7.45 4.64 -2.26
N GLU A 66 -6.99 5.78 -2.79
CA GLU A 66 -7.73 6.54 -3.80
C GLU A 66 -7.96 5.72 -5.08
N GLU A 67 -6.94 4.98 -5.52
CA GLU A 67 -7.03 4.12 -6.70
C GLU A 67 -7.98 2.94 -6.45
N VAL A 68 -7.92 2.34 -5.26
CA VAL A 68 -8.85 1.28 -4.85
C VAL A 68 -10.29 1.80 -4.83
N ILE A 69 -10.55 2.94 -4.17
CA ILE A 69 -11.88 3.55 -4.12
C ILE A 69 -12.36 3.89 -5.53
N ARG A 70 -11.51 4.52 -6.36
CA ARG A 70 -11.82 4.86 -7.74
C ARG A 70 -12.22 3.61 -8.54
N ASN A 71 -11.47 2.52 -8.41
CA ASN A 71 -11.78 1.27 -9.11
C ASN A 71 -13.08 0.62 -8.62
N LEU A 72 -13.42 0.74 -7.33
CA LEU A 72 -14.68 0.23 -6.77
C LEU A 72 -15.90 1.11 -7.12
N VAL A 73 -15.73 2.43 -7.19
CA VAL A 73 -16.82 3.39 -7.46
C VAL A 73 -17.13 3.49 -8.95
N ILE A 74 -16.11 3.49 -9.81
CA ILE A 74 -16.29 3.62 -11.26
C ILE A 74 -16.72 2.29 -11.91
N ARG A 75 -16.36 1.13 -11.33
CA ARG A 75 -16.66 -0.17 -11.91
C ARG A 75 -17.85 -0.83 -11.21
N ARG A 76 -18.77 -1.40 -12.00
CA ARG A 76 -19.89 -2.25 -11.55
C ARG A 76 -19.39 -3.42 -10.70
N PRO A 77 -20.26 -4.12 -9.93
CA PRO A 77 -19.88 -5.31 -9.17
C PRO A 77 -19.14 -6.30 -10.07
N GLY A 78 -17.89 -6.65 -9.72
CA GLY A 78 -16.98 -7.46 -10.54
C GLY A 78 -15.83 -6.70 -11.21
N GLY A 79 -15.64 -5.41 -10.94
CA GLY A 79 -14.49 -4.65 -11.42
C GLY A 79 -13.17 -5.18 -10.84
N ALA A 80 -12.40 -5.92 -11.65
CA ALA A 80 -11.08 -6.40 -11.27
C ALA A 80 -10.16 -5.23 -10.86
N VAL A 81 -9.37 -5.46 -9.81
CA VAL A 81 -8.15 -4.67 -9.55
C VAL A 81 -7.31 -4.69 -10.83
N ALA A 82 -6.70 -3.56 -11.21
CA ALA A 82 -5.97 -3.43 -12.48
C ALA A 82 -4.83 -4.46 -12.65
N ILE A 83 -4.42 -5.09 -11.55
CA ILE A 83 -3.45 -6.18 -11.51
C ILE A 83 -4.12 -7.45 -10.98
N SER A 84 -3.82 -8.60 -11.58
CA SER A 84 -4.26 -9.88 -11.04
C SER A 84 -3.52 -10.22 -9.75
N GLU A 85 -4.13 -11.02 -8.86
CA GLU A 85 -3.47 -11.48 -7.63
C GLU A 85 -2.14 -12.18 -7.95
N ARG A 86 -2.10 -12.96 -9.03
CA ARG A 86 -0.88 -13.65 -9.49
C ARG A 86 0.23 -12.66 -9.84
N ASP A 87 -0.08 -11.67 -10.67
CA ASP A 87 0.92 -10.69 -11.12
C ASP A 87 1.43 -9.86 -9.93
N ALA A 88 0.55 -9.54 -8.98
CA ALA A 88 0.93 -8.88 -7.73
C ALA A 88 1.87 -9.79 -6.92
N GLU A 89 1.55 -11.07 -6.73
CA GLU A 89 2.43 -12.00 -6.01
C GLU A 89 3.80 -12.17 -6.68
N ASP A 90 3.86 -12.19 -8.00
CA ASP A 90 5.14 -12.28 -8.71
C ASP A 90 6.01 -11.03 -8.52
N SER A 91 5.40 -9.85 -8.34
CA SER A 91 6.15 -8.63 -7.98
C SER A 91 6.91 -8.75 -6.64
N LEU A 92 6.44 -9.60 -5.71
CA LEU A 92 7.16 -9.84 -4.45
C LEU A 92 8.51 -10.52 -4.66
N LYS A 93 8.68 -11.23 -5.78
CA LYS A 93 9.90 -11.95 -6.15
C LYS A 93 10.84 -11.11 -7.01
N ALA A 94 10.40 -9.97 -7.54
CA ALA A 94 11.22 -9.05 -8.32
C ALA A 94 12.41 -8.53 -7.50
N ASP A 95 13.40 -7.96 -8.18
CA ASP A 95 14.52 -7.31 -7.50
C ASP A 95 14.05 -6.09 -6.71
N MET A 96 14.74 -5.82 -5.60
CA MET A 96 14.42 -4.63 -4.80
C MET A 96 14.92 -3.40 -5.55
N ILE A 97 14.02 -2.44 -5.74
CA ILE A 97 14.30 -1.17 -6.39
C ILE A 97 14.14 -0.08 -5.32
N CYS A 98 15.11 0.83 -5.25
CA CYS A 98 15.01 1.99 -4.37
C CYS A 98 13.76 2.79 -4.74
N SER A 99 12.93 3.08 -3.73
CA SER A 99 11.79 4.00 -3.84
C SER A 99 12.23 5.41 -4.16
#